data_AF-S8AHN1-F1
#
_entry.id   AF-S8AHN1-F1
#
_cell.length_a   1.000
_cell.length_b   1.000
_cell.length_c   1.000
_cell.angle_alpha   90.00
_cell.angle_beta   90.00
_cell.angle_gamma   90.00
#
_symmetry.space_group_name_H-M   'P 1'
#
loop_
_entity.id
_entity.type
_entity.pdbx_description
1 polymer ?
#
loop_
_entity_poly.entity_id
_entity_poly.type
_entity_poly.pdbx_seq_one_letter_code
_entity_poly.pdbx_strand_id
1 'polypeptide(L)'
;MASGSKPIVKNWPQDIKYLTRPTLSKKLSQIILGPLGFNEKPGPRFATSPSENVAIKKITEPSHPALGEYGLFATKNLPPGSHILDYLGHYHETTPEDTDEASNYDLVLTRDVGGTGRGVAIDARFAGNEARMVNDYRGIAAKPNAEFKEREAGIMGVYVVVNNGIKGFKGVKKGDEILLSYGRSFWNERKE
;
A
#
# COMPACT_ATOMS: atom_id res chain seq x y z
N MET A 1 4.68 -21.99 -25.45
CA MET A 1 4.17 -20.79 -24.76
C MET A 1 5.15 -20.45 -23.65
N ALA A 2 5.76 -19.27 -23.69
CA ALA A 2 6.81 -18.89 -22.74
C ALA A 2 6.27 -18.91 -21.31
N SER A 3 6.81 -19.81 -20.48
CA SER A 3 6.61 -19.76 -19.03
C SER A 3 7.33 -18.52 -18.51
N GLY A 4 6.63 -17.38 -18.48
CA GLY A 4 7.15 -16.17 -17.87
C GLY A 4 7.48 -16.48 -16.41
N SER A 5 8.78 -16.47 -16.07
CA SER A 5 9.24 -16.61 -14.70
C SER A 5 8.52 -15.55 -13.85
N LYS A 6 7.80 -15.99 -12.81
CA LYS A 6 7.23 -15.06 -11.82
C LYS A 6 8.36 -14.13 -11.35
N PRO A 7 8.13 -12.81 -11.25
CA PRO A 7 9.15 -11.91 -10.73
C PRO A 7 9.57 -12.40 -9.34
N ILE A 8 10.86 -12.70 -9.18
CA ILE A 8 11.39 -13.10 -7.88
C ILE A 8 11.63 -11.81 -7.10
N VAL A 9 10.65 -11.41 -6.31
CA VAL A 9 10.81 -10.30 -5.35
C VAL A 9 11.58 -10.85 -4.15
N LYS A 10 12.80 -10.34 -3.96
CA LYS A 10 13.64 -10.75 -2.84
C LYS A 10 12.92 -10.46 -1.51
N ASN A 11 12.98 -11.42 -0.58
CA ASN A 11 12.33 -11.35 0.75
C ASN A 11 10.80 -11.26 0.71
N TRP A 12 10.16 -11.59 -0.41
CA TRP A 12 8.71 -11.75 -0.45
C TRP A 12 8.27 -13.01 0.33
N PRO A 13 7.23 -12.93 1.19
CA PRO A 13 6.70 -14.10 1.89
C PRO A 13 6.20 -15.19 0.94
N GLN A 14 6.46 -16.45 1.26
CA GLN A 14 6.14 -17.57 0.37
C GLN A 14 4.63 -17.87 0.27
N ASP A 15 3.90 -17.52 1.32
CA ASP A 15 2.46 -17.76 1.52
C ASP A 15 1.59 -16.61 0.99
N ILE A 16 2.17 -15.48 0.61
CA ILE A 16 1.45 -14.32 0.09
C ILE A 16 1.54 -14.26 -1.43
N LYS A 17 0.40 -14.11 -2.11
CA LYS A 17 0.37 -13.98 -3.57
C LYS A 17 0.87 -12.59 -3.99
N TYR A 18 1.95 -12.54 -4.77
CA TYR A 18 2.40 -11.28 -5.38
C TYR A 18 1.45 -10.83 -6.50
N LEU A 19 1.10 -9.54 -6.51
CA LEU A 19 0.19 -8.91 -7.47
C LEU A 19 0.92 -7.84 -8.30
N THR A 20 0.66 -7.84 -9.60
CA THR A 20 0.96 -6.71 -10.51
C THR A 20 -0.31 -5.96 -10.92
N ARG A 21 -1.48 -6.46 -10.52
CA ARG A 21 -2.81 -5.87 -10.72
C ARG A 21 -3.69 -6.24 -9.53
N PRO A 22 -4.67 -5.40 -9.14
CA PRO A 22 -5.57 -5.72 -8.05
C PRO A 22 -6.44 -6.95 -8.39
N THR A 23 -6.94 -7.59 -7.34
CA THR A 23 -8.06 -8.54 -7.47
C THR A 23 -9.33 -7.87 -7.00
N LEU A 24 -10.48 -8.26 -7.53
CA LEU A 24 -11.76 -7.63 -7.21
C LEU A 24 -12.69 -8.66 -6.56
N SER A 25 -13.36 -8.29 -5.47
CA SER A 25 -14.46 -9.05 -4.89
C SER A 25 -15.57 -9.23 -5.92
N LYS A 26 -16.22 -10.39 -5.90
CA LYS A 26 -17.38 -10.66 -6.75
C LYS A 26 -18.59 -9.80 -6.38
N LYS A 27 -18.58 -9.17 -5.20
CA LYS A 27 -19.65 -8.29 -4.72
C LYS A 27 -19.58 -6.88 -5.32
N LEU A 28 -18.39 -6.47 -5.80
CA LEU A 28 -18.20 -5.18 -6.46
C LEU A 28 -18.97 -5.15 -7.79
N SER A 29 -20.11 -4.47 -7.77
CA SER A 29 -20.94 -4.30 -8.96
C SER A 29 -20.41 -3.18 -9.86
N GLN A 30 -20.94 -3.11 -11.08
CA GLN A 30 -20.51 -2.14 -12.10
C GLN A 30 -20.75 -0.68 -11.68
N ILE A 31 -21.70 -0.43 -10.77
CA ILE A 31 -21.94 0.91 -10.22
C ILE A 31 -20.79 1.40 -9.34
N ILE A 32 -20.01 0.46 -8.77
CA ILE A 32 -18.80 0.76 -8.00
C ILE A 32 -17.58 0.78 -8.93
N LEU A 33 -17.45 -0.23 -9.79
CA LEU A 33 -16.27 -0.37 -10.66
C LEU A 33 -16.16 0.74 -11.71
N GLY A 34 -17.29 1.28 -12.19
CA GLY A 34 -17.32 2.38 -13.15
C GLY A 34 -16.64 3.65 -12.64
N PRO A 35 -17.10 4.24 -11.51
CA PRO A 35 -16.48 5.42 -10.93
C PRO A 35 -15.01 5.25 -10.51
N LEU A 36 -14.56 4.02 -10.25
CA LEU A 36 -13.15 3.69 -9.97
C LEU A 36 -12.32 3.47 -11.25
N GLY A 37 -12.88 3.77 -12.43
CA GLY A 37 -12.19 3.66 -13.72
C GLY A 37 -11.99 2.24 -14.24
N PHE A 38 -12.36 1.19 -13.50
CA PHE A 38 -12.13 -0.21 -13.90
C PHE A 38 -12.91 -0.65 -15.15
N ASN A 39 -13.93 0.11 -15.54
CA ASN A 39 -14.72 -0.14 -16.76
C ASN A 39 -14.20 0.60 -17.99
N GLU A 40 -13.22 1.50 -17.83
CA GLU A 40 -12.67 2.28 -18.93
C GLU A 40 -11.83 1.43 -19.88
N LYS A 41 -11.72 1.89 -21.14
CA LYS A 41 -10.89 1.27 -22.17
C LYS A 41 -9.96 2.31 -22.79
N PRO A 42 -8.64 2.26 -22.51
CA PRO A 42 -7.98 1.37 -21.56
C PRO A 42 -8.29 1.78 -20.11
N GLY A 43 -8.41 0.80 -19.21
CA GLY A 43 -8.56 1.05 -17.77
C GLY A 43 -7.25 1.42 -17.08
N PRO A 44 -7.23 1.43 -15.73
CA PRO A 44 -6.06 1.74 -14.91
C PRO A 44 -4.80 0.97 -15.32
N ARG A 45 -3.68 1.67 -15.39
CA ARG A 45 -2.38 1.08 -15.73
C ARG A 45 -1.64 0.72 -14.46
N PHE A 46 -1.06 -0.47 -14.44
CA PHE A 46 -0.25 -0.94 -13.32
C PHE A 46 1.15 -1.32 -13.79
N ALA A 47 2.12 -1.22 -12.88
CA ALA A 47 3.46 -1.71 -13.13
C ALA A 47 3.44 -3.21 -13.43
N THR A 48 4.17 -3.64 -14.46
CA THR A 48 4.25 -5.04 -14.88
C THR A 48 5.41 -5.80 -14.21
N SER A 49 6.27 -5.08 -13.49
CA SER A 49 7.44 -5.60 -12.78
C SER A 49 7.50 -5.04 -11.35
N PRO A 50 8.25 -5.70 -10.45
CA PRO A 50 8.58 -5.15 -9.14
C PRO A 50 9.19 -3.75 -9.23
N SER A 51 8.95 -2.93 -8.20
CA SER A 51 9.42 -1.55 -8.17
C SER A 51 10.91 -1.50 -7.87
N GLU A 52 11.69 -0.91 -8.79
CA GLU A 52 13.11 -0.66 -8.56
C GLU A 52 13.37 0.41 -7.50
N ASN A 53 12.34 1.16 -7.07
CA ASN A 53 12.47 2.22 -6.06
C ASN A 53 12.66 1.66 -4.64
N VAL A 54 12.32 0.38 -4.43
CA VAL A 54 12.19 -0.20 -3.10
C VAL A 54 12.82 -1.58 -2.98
N ALA A 55 13.18 -1.94 -1.75
CA ALA A 55 13.62 -3.27 -1.39
C ALA A 55 12.98 -3.68 -0.06
N ILE A 56 12.54 -4.93 0.02
CA ILE A 56 12.02 -5.51 1.26
C ILE A 56 13.23 -6.00 2.07
N LYS A 57 13.32 -5.62 3.35
CA LYS A 57 14.37 -6.10 4.26
C LYS A 57 13.76 -6.57 5.57
N LYS A 58 14.35 -7.61 6.16
CA LYS A 58 14.00 -8.05 7.50
C LYS A 58 14.45 -7.00 8.51
N ILE A 59 13.59 -6.67 9.46
CA ILE A 59 13.89 -5.77 10.56
C ILE A 59 14.65 -6.56 11.64
N THR A 60 15.86 -6.09 11.96
CA THR A 60 16.74 -6.70 12.97
C THR A 60 17.07 -5.77 14.13
N GLU A 61 16.71 -4.49 14.03
CA GLU A 61 16.99 -3.48 15.04
C GLU A 61 16.12 -3.75 16.29
N PRO A 62 16.70 -4.04 17.48
CA PRO A 62 15.93 -4.43 18.66
C PRO A 62 14.93 -3.38 19.15
N SER A 63 15.20 -2.10 18.88
CA SER A 63 14.31 -0.99 19.27
C SER A 63 13.13 -0.78 18.31
N HIS A 64 13.12 -1.45 17.16
CA HIS A 64 12.10 -1.28 16.14
C HIS A 64 10.81 -2.04 16.53
N PRO A 65 9.62 -1.41 16.48
CA PRO A 65 8.35 -2.05 16.84
C PRO A 65 8.05 -3.34 16.05
N ALA A 66 8.41 -3.37 14.77
CA ALA A 66 8.28 -4.53 13.89
C ALA A 66 9.51 -5.47 13.91
N LEU A 67 10.21 -5.62 15.05
CA LEU A 67 11.38 -6.50 15.17
C LEU A 67 11.04 -7.94 14.72
N GLY A 68 11.83 -8.47 13.79
CA GLY A 68 11.65 -9.81 13.24
C GLY A 68 10.73 -9.89 12.03
N GLU A 69 9.96 -8.83 11.76
CA GLU A 69 9.13 -8.69 10.56
C GLU A 69 9.92 -8.06 9.39
N TYR A 70 9.23 -7.48 8.42
CA TYR A 70 9.82 -6.85 7.23
C TYR A 70 9.43 -5.38 7.13
N GLY A 71 10.32 -4.58 6.55
CA GLY A 71 10.07 -3.18 6.19
C GLY A 71 10.39 -2.90 4.73
N LEU A 72 9.88 -1.79 4.22
CA LEU A 72 10.13 -1.31 2.86
C LEU A 72 11.17 -0.20 2.87
N PHE A 73 12.25 -0.35 2.11
CA PHE A 73 13.39 0.56 2.12
C PHE A 73 13.66 1.15 0.74
N ALA A 74 14.03 2.42 0.67
CA ALA A 74 14.37 3.08 -0.59
C ALA A 74 15.70 2.55 -1.16
N THR A 75 15.74 2.26 -2.46
CA THR A 75 16.96 1.79 -3.16
C THR A 75 17.79 2.93 -3.74
N LYS A 76 17.19 4.12 -3.85
CA LYS A 76 17.76 5.38 -4.33
C LYS A 76 17.14 6.55 -3.59
N ASN A 77 17.66 7.76 -3.79
CA ASN A 77 17.01 8.95 -3.24
C ASN A 77 15.68 9.19 -3.96
N LEU A 78 14.60 9.35 -3.19
CA LEU A 78 13.25 9.59 -3.69
C LEU A 78 12.84 11.03 -3.35
N PRO A 79 12.65 11.92 -4.35
CA PRO A 79 12.30 13.32 -4.11
C PRO A 79 10.95 13.52 -3.42
N PRO A 80 10.73 14.66 -2.73
CA PRO A 80 9.42 15.01 -2.19
C PRO A 80 8.33 14.99 -3.25
N GLY A 81 7.15 14.45 -2.91
CA GLY A 81 6.00 14.35 -3.81
C GLY A 81 6.13 13.30 -4.91
N SER A 82 7.23 12.55 -4.98
CA SER A 82 7.39 11.50 -5.99
C SER A 82 6.56 10.26 -5.66
N HIS A 83 5.98 9.64 -6.70
CA HIS A 83 5.33 8.33 -6.60
C HIS A 83 6.39 7.25 -6.37
N ILE A 84 6.16 6.38 -5.40
CA ILE A 84 7.06 5.27 -5.07
C ILE A 84 6.57 3.99 -5.76
N LEU A 85 5.32 3.60 -5.51
CA LEU A 85 4.62 2.44 -6.06
C LEU A 85 3.12 2.50 -5.71
N ASP A 86 2.29 1.71 -6.41
CA ASP A 86 0.87 1.55 -6.07
C ASP A 86 0.68 0.59 -4.89
N TYR A 87 -0.34 0.81 -4.06
CA TYR A 87 -0.77 -0.13 -3.02
C TYR A 87 -1.78 -1.11 -3.61
N LEU A 88 -1.34 -2.35 -3.85
CA LEU A 88 -2.17 -3.37 -4.48
C LEU A 88 -2.65 -4.40 -3.47
N GLY A 89 -3.90 -4.83 -3.64
CA GLY A 89 -4.53 -5.87 -2.83
C GLY A 89 -5.81 -6.40 -3.45
N HIS A 90 -6.67 -6.96 -2.61
CA HIS A 90 -8.03 -7.34 -2.91
C HIS A 90 -8.95 -6.14 -2.67
N TYR A 91 -9.62 -5.68 -3.72
CA TYR A 91 -10.64 -4.65 -3.61
C TYR A 91 -11.93 -5.30 -3.17
N HIS A 92 -12.53 -4.80 -2.11
CA HIS A 92 -13.80 -5.26 -1.56
C HIS A 92 -14.62 -4.09 -1.06
N GLU A 93 -15.89 -4.32 -0.78
CA GLU A 93 -16.72 -3.30 -0.13
C GLU A 93 -16.41 -3.19 1.36
N THR A 94 -16.66 -2.02 1.94
CA THR A 94 -16.49 -1.82 3.39
C THR A 94 -17.66 -2.38 4.22
N THR A 95 -18.44 -3.33 3.68
CA THR A 95 -19.54 -3.96 4.42
C THR A 95 -18.99 -5.09 5.28
N PRO A 96 -19.60 -5.39 6.45
CA PRO A 96 -19.12 -6.45 7.34
C PRO A 96 -18.99 -7.82 6.66
N GLU A 97 -19.81 -8.11 5.64
CA GLU A 97 -19.80 -9.40 4.94
C GLU A 97 -18.64 -9.53 3.95
N ASP A 98 -18.01 -8.42 3.53
CA ASP A 98 -16.91 -8.40 2.55
C ASP A 98 -15.58 -7.94 3.16
N THR A 99 -15.59 -7.42 4.39
CA THR A 99 -14.40 -7.06 5.17
C THR A 99 -13.87 -8.26 5.97
N ASP A 100 -12.55 -8.44 5.96
CA ASP A 100 -11.84 -9.35 6.86
C ASP A 100 -11.40 -8.59 8.13
N GLU A 101 -12.16 -8.73 9.22
CA GLU A 101 -11.91 -8.03 10.49
C GLU A 101 -10.55 -8.37 11.12
N ALA A 102 -9.93 -9.49 10.74
CA ALA A 102 -8.62 -9.89 11.23
C ALA A 102 -7.47 -9.35 10.35
N SER A 103 -7.75 -8.56 9.31
CA SER A 103 -6.73 -7.94 8.48
C SER A 103 -6.11 -6.70 9.13
N ASN A 104 -4.78 -6.68 9.20
CA ASN A 104 -3.98 -5.48 9.49
C ASN A 104 -3.53 -4.75 8.22
N TYR A 105 -3.99 -5.20 7.05
CA TYR A 105 -3.56 -4.71 5.73
C TYR A 105 -4.72 -4.12 4.93
N ASP A 106 -5.86 -3.87 5.57
CA ASP A 106 -7.05 -3.31 4.96
C ASP A 106 -7.01 -1.77 4.98
N LEU A 107 -6.94 -1.18 3.79
CA LEU A 107 -6.90 0.26 3.58
C LEU A 107 -8.21 0.74 2.95
N VAL A 108 -8.98 1.53 3.68
CA VAL A 108 -10.18 2.16 3.11
C VAL A 108 -9.78 3.23 2.10
N LEU A 109 -10.16 2.99 0.84
CA LEU A 109 -9.94 3.88 -0.30
C LEU A 109 -10.94 5.03 -0.29
N THR A 110 -12.23 4.72 -0.14
CA THR A 110 -13.30 5.72 0.01
C THR A 110 -14.49 5.13 0.77
N ARG A 111 -15.23 5.99 1.46
CA ARG A 111 -16.49 5.62 2.13
C ARG A 111 -17.72 5.77 1.23
N ASP A 112 -17.57 6.47 0.11
CA ASP A 112 -18.64 6.69 -0.85
C ASP A 112 -18.06 6.78 -2.26
N VAL A 113 -18.19 5.71 -3.03
CA VAL A 113 -17.77 5.65 -4.44
C VAL A 113 -18.83 6.36 -5.28
N GLY A 114 -18.48 7.53 -5.83
CA GLY A 114 -19.32 8.21 -6.82
C GLY A 114 -20.71 8.64 -6.32
N GLY A 115 -20.91 8.81 -5.01
CA GLY A 115 -22.20 9.19 -4.44
C GLY A 115 -23.20 8.02 -4.30
N THR A 116 -22.71 6.78 -4.36
CA THR A 116 -23.54 5.57 -4.26
C THR A 116 -23.88 5.19 -2.81
N GLY A 117 -23.25 5.82 -1.82
CA GLY A 117 -23.32 5.44 -0.42
C GLY A 117 -22.57 4.15 -0.09
N ARG A 118 -21.76 3.62 -1.02
CA ARG A 118 -21.01 2.36 -0.86
C ARG A 118 -19.51 2.66 -0.76
N GLY A 119 -18.88 2.16 0.28
CA GLY A 119 -17.43 2.28 0.49
C GLY A 119 -16.65 1.12 -0.13
N VAL A 120 -15.40 1.39 -0.48
CA VAL A 120 -14.45 0.41 -1.01
C VAL A 120 -13.13 0.48 -0.24
N ALA A 121 -12.54 -0.67 0.00
CA ALA A 121 -11.23 -0.82 0.62
C ALA A 121 -10.34 -1.79 -0.16
N ILE A 122 -9.05 -1.80 0.19
CA ILE A 122 -8.00 -2.59 -0.45
C ILE A 122 -7.30 -3.40 0.64
N ASP A 123 -7.53 -4.70 0.66
CA ASP A 123 -6.90 -5.62 1.61
C ASP A 123 -5.70 -6.35 1.00
N ALA A 124 -4.52 -6.13 1.57
CA ALA A 124 -3.28 -6.77 1.15
C ALA A 124 -2.85 -7.96 2.04
N ARG A 125 -3.74 -8.51 2.89
CA ARG A 125 -3.43 -9.60 3.82
C ARG A 125 -2.88 -10.84 3.12
N PHE A 126 -3.63 -11.37 2.15
CA PHE A 126 -3.31 -12.63 1.46
C PHE A 126 -2.70 -12.45 0.07
N ALA A 127 -2.87 -11.27 -0.54
CA ALA A 127 -2.34 -10.96 -1.85
C ALA A 127 -2.05 -9.47 -1.97
N GLY A 128 -0.88 -9.09 -2.49
CA GLY A 128 -0.50 -7.70 -2.63
C GLY A 128 0.82 -7.53 -3.35
N ASN A 129 1.40 -6.33 -3.30
CA ASN A 129 2.74 -6.04 -3.79
C ASN A 129 3.63 -5.51 -2.65
N GLU A 130 4.82 -4.99 -2.96
CA GLU A 130 5.81 -4.54 -1.97
C GLU A 130 5.27 -3.47 -1.01
N ALA A 131 4.28 -2.69 -1.43
CA ALA A 131 3.67 -1.62 -0.65
C ALA A 131 3.04 -2.12 0.67
N ARG A 132 2.66 -3.41 0.75
CA ARG A 132 2.15 -4.02 1.99
C ARG A 132 3.20 -4.10 3.11
N MET A 133 4.48 -3.87 2.80
CA MET A 133 5.58 -3.92 3.77
C MET A 133 5.93 -2.56 4.38
N VAL A 134 5.16 -1.51 4.07
CA VAL A 134 5.41 -0.17 4.63
C VAL A 134 4.92 -0.13 6.07
N ASN A 135 5.81 0.21 7.00
CA ASN A 135 5.52 0.31 8.43
C ASN A 135 4.94 1.69 8.82
N ASP A 136 4.29 1.76 9.97
CA ASP A 136 3.93 3.03 10.62
C ASP A 136 5.16 3.69 11.23
N TYR A 137 5.27 5.00 11.11
CA TYR A 137 6.42 5.75 11.61
C TYR A 137 6.59 5.74 13.14
N ARG A 138 5.52 5.50 13.92
CA ARG A 138 5.54 5.61 15.38
C ARG A 138 6.48 4.58 15.98
N GLY A 139 7.40 5.05 16.83
CA GLY A 139 8.45 4.22 17.44
C GLY A 139 9.70 4.04 16.58
N ILE A 140 9.69 4.53 15.32
CA ILE A 140 10.83 4.42 14.39
C ILE A 140 11.39 5.80 14.04
N ALA A 141 10.51 6.76 13.75
CA ALA A 141 10.88 8.12 13.35
C ALA A 141 9.98 9.17 14.02
N ALA A 142 10.41 10.44 13.99
CA ALA A 142 9.63 11.54 14.53
C ALA A 142 8.38 11.88 13.69
N LYS A 143 8.45 11.62 12.36
CA LYS A 143 7.41 11.92 11.37
C LYS A 143 7.44 10.86 10.26
N PRO A 144 6.30 10.55 9.62
CA PRO A 144 6.28 9.75 8.41
C PRO A 144 7.04 10.48 7.29
N ASN A 145 7.60 9.71 6.35
CA ASN A 145 8.29 10.23 5.17
C ASN A 145 7.55 9.86 3.86
N ALA A 146 6.48 9.08 3.96
CA ALA A 146 5.56 8.77 2.88
C ALA A 146 4.09 8.99 3.29
N GLU A 147 3.22 9.06 2.30
CA GLU A 147 1.76 9.17 2.43
C GLU A 147 1.02 8.32 1.40
N PHE A 148 -0.19 7.92 1.74
CA PHE A 148 -1.15 7.39 0.78
C PHE A 148 -1.82 8.54 0.03
N LYS A 149 -1.86 8.44 -1.29
CA LYS A 149 -2.56 9.38 -2.16
C LYS A 149 -3.08 8.66 -3.40
N GLU A 150 -4.29 8.98 -3.83
CA GLU A 150 -4.81 8.48 -5.11
C GLU A 150 -3.91 8.96 -6.26
N ARG A 151 -3.37 8.00 -7.02
CA ARG A 151 -2.59 8.25 -8.24
C ARG A 151 -3.52 8.59 -9.39
N GLU A 152 -4.62 7.85 -9.49
CA GLU A 152 -5.76 8.03 -10.38
C GLU A 152 -7.01 7.51 -9.64
N ALA A 153 -8.19 7.78 -10.18
CA ALA A 153 -9.45 7.40 -9.54
C ALA A 153 -9.45 5.93 -9.12
N GLY A 154 -9.57 5.69 -7.82
CA GLY A 154 -9.64 4.36 -7.26
C GLY A 154 -8.31 3.59 -7.15
N ILE A 155 -7.19 4.18 -7.56
CA ILE A 155 -5.87 3.56 -7.42
C ILE A 155 -5.05 4.30 -6.39
N MET A 156 -4.81 3.63 -5.27
CA MET A 156 -4.00 4.17 -4.19
C MET A 156 -2.51 4.03 -4.50
N GLY A 157 -1.77 5.13 -4.40
CA GLY A 157 -0.33 5.15 -4.48
C GLY A 157 0.31 5.48 -3.14
N VAL A 158 1.54 5.02 -2.96
CA VAL A 158 2.45 5.48 -1.91
C VAL A 158 3.35 6.56 -2.51
N TYR A 159 3.36 7.72 -1.89
CA TYR A 159 4.14 8.89 -2.32
C TYR A 159 5.09 9.31 -1.21
N VAL A 160 6.24 9.85 -1.58
CA VAL A 160 7.03 10.62 -0.62
C VAL A 160 6.25 11.88 -0.26
N VAL A 161 6.10 12.18 1.02
CA VAL A 161 5.43 13.42 1.44
C VAL A 161 6.14 14.64 0.85
N VAL A 162 5.40 15.68 0.48
CA VAL A 162 6.02 16.92 -0.03
C VAL A 162 6.82 17.61 1.08
N ASN A 163 6.33 17.55 2.31
CA ASN A 163 6.99 18.07 3.51
C ASN A 163 6.47 17.32 4.74
N ASN A 164 7.36 16.81 5.59
CA ASN A 164 6.99 16.13 6.84
C ASN A 164 7.06 17.04 8.09
N GLY A 165 7.35 18.34 7.91
CA GLY A 165 7.52 19.32 8.97
C GLY A 165 8.92 19.37 9.58
N ILE A 166 9.85 18.53 9.12
CA ILE A 166 11.26 18.57 9.56
C ILE A 166 12.04 19.56 8.70
N LYS A 167 12.75 20.50 9.35
CA LYS A 167 13.58 21.49 8.65
C LYS A 167 14.61 20.80 7.77
N GLY A 168 14.62 21.16 6.48
CA GLY A 168 15.58 20.60 5.51
C GLY A 168 15.23 19.21 4.98
N PHE A 169 13.98 18.76 5.15
CA PHE A 169 13.49 17.55 4.49
C PHE A 169 13.65 17.64 2.97
N LYS A 170 14.27 16.61 2.36
CA LYS A 170 14.58 16.53 0.92
C LYS A 170 14.10 15.21 0.30
N GLY A 171 13.10 14.59 0.91
CA GLY A 171 12.59 13.29 0.51
C GLY A 171 13.25 12.13 1.27
N VAL A 172 13.07 10.91 0.77
CA VAL A 172 13.59 9.68 1.38
C VAL A 172 14.96 9.38 0.80
N LYS A 173 15.99 9.18 1.64
CA LYS A 173 17.33 8.87 1.14
C LYS A 173 17.42 7.38 0.81
N LYS A 174 18.37 7.03 -0.08
CA LYS A 174 18.74 5.64 -0.31
C LYS A 174 19.07 4.96 1.02
N GLY A 175 18.44 3.81 1.25
CA GLY A 175 18.66 2.99 2.43
C GLY A 175 17.73 3.32 3.61
N ASP A 176 17.05 4.47 3.60
CA ASP A 176 16.06 4.81 4.62
C ASP A 176 14.82 3.92 4.47
N GLU A 177 14.19 3.61 5.60
CA GLU A 177 12.88 2.97 5.63
C GLU A 177 11.80 3.95 5.17
N ILE A 178 10.86 3.47 4.37
CA ILE A 178 9.66 4.19 3.95
C ILE A 178 8.62 3.96 5.04
N LEU A 179 8.09 5.05 5.60
CA LEU A 179 7.24 5.05 6.78
C LEU A 179 6.00 5.90 6.54
N LEU A 180 4.83 5.30 6.77
CA LEU A 180 3.52 5.92 6.65
C LEU A 180 2.96 6.27 8.04
N SER A 181 1.82 6.95 8.06
CA SER A 181 0.93 6.94 9.23
C SER A 181 -0.29 6.08 8.90
N TYR A 182 -0.48 4.97 9.61
CA TYR A 182 -1.67 4.10 9.48
C TYR A 182 -2.96 4.79 9.96
N GLY A 183 -2.82 5.91 10.67
CA GLY A 183 -3.95 6.73 11.11
C GLY A 183 -4.42 6.39 12.51
N ARG A 184 -5.20 7.31 13.09
CA ARG A 184 -5.61 7.23 14.50
C ARG A 184 -6.57 6.07 14.76
N SER A 185 -7.49 5.79 13.83
CA SER A 185 -8.49 4.72 14.00
C SER A 185 -7.83 3.34 14.11
N PHE A 186 -6.88 3.04 13.23
CA PHE A 186 -6.08 1.80 13.27
C PHE A 186 -5.47 1.56 14.65
N TRP A 187 -4.85 2.59 15.22
CA TRP A 187 -4.20 2.49 16.53
C TRP A 187 -5.19 2.49 17.71
N ASN A 188 -6.33 3.18 17.60
CA ASN A 188 -7.33 3.20 18.67
C ASN A 188 -8.00 1.83 18.88
N GLU A 189 -8.20 1.07 17.82
CA GLU A 189 -8.75 -0.30 17.88
C GLU A 189 -7.79 -1.31 18.53
N ARG A 190 -6.52 -0.92 18.72
CA ARG A 190 -5.43 -1.76 19.21
C ARG A 190 -4.82 -1.23 20.51
N LYS A 191 -5.52 -0.31 21.18
CA LYS A 191 -5.21 0.07 22.55
C LYS A 191 -5.81 -0.98 23.47
N GLU A 192 -4.96 -1.62 24.27
CA GLU A 192 -5.38 -2.35 25.47
C GLU A 192 -5.98 -1.38 26.50
#